data_AF-A0A1G9XYX4-F1
#
_entry.id   AF-A0A1G9XYX4-F1
#
_cell.length_a   1.000
_cell.length_b   1.000
_cell.length_c   1.000
_cell.angle_alpha   90.00
_cell.angle_beta   90.00
_cell.angle_gamma   90.00
#
_symmetry.space_group_name_H-M   'P 1'
#
loop_
_entity.id
_entity.type
_entity.pdbx_description
1 polymer ?
#
loop_
_entity_poly.entity_id
_entity_poly.type
_entity_poly.pdbx_seq_one_letter_code
_entity_poly.pdbx_strand_id
1 'polypeptide(L)'
;MMIPLFIGGIGGPEIVLIFLLVILLFGADKLPKLARSSGEAMGEFQKGREEVEHELKAAKQSTVSTTADSDAEPVEDIAHIETPVDAIDDDATDTNASLA
;
A
#
# COMPACT_ATOMS: atom_id res chain seq x y z
N MET A 1 22.76 13.91 -34.44
CA MET A 1 21.89 12.77 -34.08
C MET A 1 21.14 13.17 -32.81
N MET A 2 19.85 13.51 -32.93
CA MET A 2 19.00 13.83 -31.76
C MET A 2 18.60 12.50 -31.13
N ILE A 3 19.23 12.14 -30.02
CA ILE A 3 18.86 10.94 -29.28
C ILE A 3 17.59 11.29 -28.51
N PRO A 4 16.45 10.63 -28.75
CA PRO A 4 15.28 10.81 -27.91
C PRO A 4 15.63 10.35 -26.49
N LEU A 5 15.49 11.24 -25.50
CA LEU A 5 15.73 11.01 -24.07
C LEU A 5 14.77 9.96 -23.44
N PHE A 6 13.99 9.25 -24.27
CA PHE A 6 12.95 8.31 -23.87
C PHE A 6 13.46 6.89 -23.55
N ILE A 7 14.75 6.60 -23.75
CA ILE A 7 15.32 5.27 -23.44
C ILE A 7 15.80 5.23 -21.98
N GLY A 8 14.86 5.10 -21.03
CA GLY A 8 15.22 4.92 -19.61
C GLY A 8 14.10 5.09 -18.58
N GLY A 9 12.93 5.55 -18.99
CA GLY A 9 11.83 5.91 -18.09
C GLY A 9 11.50 7.40 -18.23
N ILE A 10 10.42 7.84 -17.59
CA ILE A 10 10.09 9.26 -17.53
C ILE A 10 11.18 9.93 -16.67
N GLY A 11 12.16 10.54 -17.32
CA GLY A 11 13.22 11.28 -16.66
C GLY A 11 12.69 12.58 -16.06
N GLY A 12 13.53 13.23 -15.24
CA GLY A 12 13.25 14.56 -14.70
C GLY A 12 12.84 15.58 -15.78
N PRO A 13 13.50 15.63 -16.95
CA PRO A 13 13.14 16.56 -18.02
C PRO A 13 11.74 16.33 -18.59
N GLU A 14 11.32 15.07 -18.76
CA GLU A 14 9.99 14.72 -19.26
C GLU A 14 8.88 15.18 -18.30
N ILE A 15 9.06 14.97 -16.99
CA ILE A 15 8.11 15.45 -15.98
C ILE A 15 7.98 16.98 -16.05
N VAL A 16 9.10 17.69 -16.16
CA VAL A 16 9.09 19.16 -16.27
C VAL A 16 8.36 19.62 -17.53
N LEU A 17 8.57 18.95 -18.67
CA LEU A 17 7.88 19.26 -19.93
C LEU A 17 6.36 19.07 -19.81
N ILE A 18 5.93 17.96 -19.21
CA ILE A 18 4.50 17.67 -18.98
C ILE A 18 3.90 18.71 -18.02
N PHE A 19 4.60 19.03 -16.93
CA PHE A 19 4.17 20.07 -15.98
C PHE A 19 4.01 21.42 -16.65
N LEU A 20 4.94 21.78 -17.54
CA LEU A 20 4.88 23.03 -18.30
C LEU A 20 3.65 23.06 -19.21
N LEU A 21 3.33 21.94 -19.87
CA LEU A 21 2.13 21.81 -20.69
C LEU A 21 0.86 21.98 -19.85
N VAL A 22 0.76 21.27 -18.72
CA VAL A 22 -0.38 21.37 -17.79
C VAL A 22 -0.54 22.80 -17.26
N ILE A 23 0.57 23.45 -16.88
CA ILE A 23 0.58 24.86 -16.45
C ILE A 23 0.14 25.80 -17.59
N LEU A 24 0.43 25.49 -18.85
CA LEU A 24 -0.02 26.32 -19.97
C LEU A 24 -1.53 26.17 -20.23
N LEU A 25 -2.06 24.95 -20.07
CA LEU A 25 -3.50 24.67 -20.24
C LEU A 25 -4.34 25.26 -19.10
N PHE A 26 -3.89 25.09 -17.86
CA PHE A 26 -4.66 25.48 -16.67
C PHE A 26 -4.21 26.83 -16.08
N GLY A 27 -2.99 27.27 -16.34
CA GLY A 27 -2.35 28.44 -15.73
C GLY A 27 -1.52 28.10 -14.49
N ALA A 28 -0.45 28.87 -14.25
CA ALA A 28 0.46 28.69 -13.11
C ALA A 28 -0.23 28.85 -11.75
N ASP A 29 -1.34 29.59 -11.70
CA ASP A 29 -2.08 29.84 -10.46
C ASP A 29 -3.11 28.74 -10.13
N LYS A 30 -3.56 27.94 -11.11
CA LYS A 30 -4.66 26.99 -10.89
C LYS A 30 -4.21 25.69 -10.24
N LEU A 31 -3.07 25.14 -10.66
CA LEU A 31 -2.48 23.95 -10.04
C LEU A 31 -2.21 24.12 -8.52
N PRO A 32 -1.47 25.16 -8.08
CA PRO A 32 -1.20 25.35 -6.66
C PRO A 32 -2.45 25.68 -5.86
N LYS A 33 -3.39 26.43 -6.44
CA LYS A 33 -4.67 26.74 -5.79
C LYS A 33 -5.52 25.49 -5.56
N LEU A 34 -5.56 24.59 -6.54
CA LEU A 34 -6.30 23.33 -6.43
C LEU A 34 -5.64 22.38 -5.42
N ALA A 35 -4.30 22.30 -5.42
CA ALA A 35 -3.54 21.55 -4.43
C ALA A 35 -3.77 22.09 -3.00
N ARG A 36 -3.81 23.41 -2.84
CA ARG A 36 -4.06 24.07 -1.54
C ARG A 36 -5.45 23.72 -1.00
N SER A 37 -6.50 23.91 -1.78
CA SER A 37 -7.87 23.61 -1.33
C SER A 37 -8.10 22.10 -1.11
N SER A 38 -7.52 21.25 -1.96
CA SER A 38 -7.59 19.80 -1.77
C SER A 38 -6.82 19.35 -0.52
N GLY A 39 -5.66 19.96 -0.26
CA GLY A 39 -4.86 19.67 0.93
C GLY A 39 -5.53 20.13 2.22
N GLU A 40 -6.19 21.29 2.21
CA GLU A 40 -6.98 21.78 3.34
C GLU A 40 -8.15 20.83 3.65
N ALA A 41 -8.92 20.43 2.62
CA ALA A 41 -10.01 19.47 2.77
C ALA A 41 -9.53 18.10 3.28
N MET A 42 -8.43 17.57 2.73
CA MET A 42 -7.85 16.31 3.18
C MET A 42 -7.32 16.40 4.63
N GLY A 43 -6.75 17.54 5.01
CA GLY A 43 -6.24 17.79 6.36
C GLY A 43 -7.35 17.85 7.41
N GLU A 44 -8.46 18.54 7.12
CA GLU A 44 -9.63 18.58 8.00
C GLU A 44 -10.30 17.21 8.10
N PHE A 45 -10.40 16.49 6.97
CA PHE A 45 -10.93 15.13 6.94
C PHE A 45 -10.11 14.18 7.82
N GLN A 46 -8.77 14.25 7.76
CA GLN A 46 -7.91 13.38 8.56
C GLN A 46 -8.05 13.66 10.07
N LYS A 47 -8.18 14.93 10.47
CA LYS A 47 -8.44 15.32 11.88
C LYS A 47 -9.78 14.80 12.38
N GLY A 48 -10.85 14.98 11.60
CA GLY A 48 -12.16 14.47 11.97
C GLY A 48 -12.19 12.94 12.08
N ARG A 49 -11.46 12.24 11.22
CA ARG A 49 -11.31 10.78 11.31
C ARG A 49 -10.59 10.34 12.59
N GLU A 50 -9.54 11.05 12.99
CA GLU A 50 -8.78 10.75 14.21
C GLU A 50 -9.61 10.98 15.48
N GLU A 51 -10.39 12.07 15.52
CA GLU A 51 -11.34 12.36 16.61
C GLU A 51 -12.40 11.25 16.74
N VAL A 52 -13.03 10.86 15.62
CA VAL A 52 -14.00 9.75 15.59
C VAL A 52 -13.37 8.44 16.03
N GLU A 53 -12.14 8.12 15.60
CA GLU A 53 -11.44 6.92 16.04
C GLU A 53 -11.15 6.94 17.54
N HIS A 54 -10.74 8.09 18.08
CA HIS A 54 -10.49 8.28 19.50
C HIS A 54 -11.78 8.13 20.33
N GLU A 55 -12.89 8.72 19.88
CA GLU A 55 -14.20 8.56 20.51
C GLU A 55 -14.68 7.09 20.47
N LEU A 56 -14.50 6.40 19.34
CA LEU A 56 -14.84 4.98 19.22
C LEU A 56 -14.00 4.11 20.18
N LYS A 57 -12.71 4.41 20.33
CA LYS A 57 -11.83 3.71 21.29
C LYS A 57 -12.25 4.00 22.73
N ALA A 58 -12.53 5.25 23.07
CA ALA A 58 -12.98 5.65 24.40
C ALA A 58 -14.34 5.02 24.76
N ALA A 59 -15.30 4.99 23.83
CA ALA A 59 -16.61 4.36 24.03
C ALA A 59 -16.50 2.83 24.20
N LYS A 60 -15.63 2.17 23.44
CA LYS A 60 -15.32 0.74 23.60
C LYS A 60 -14.68 0.47 24.96
N GLN A 61 -13.74 1.31 25.40
CA GLN A 61 -13.09 1.16 26.71
C GLN A 61 -14.05 1.41 27.88
N SER A 62 -14.96 2.38 27.75
CA SER A 62 -15.96 2.69 28.78
C SER A 62 -17.03 1.60 28.95
N THR A 63 -17.25 0.75 27.93
CA THR A 63 -18.20 -0.38 28.02
C THR A 63 -17.55 -1.62 28.66
N VAL A 64 -16.23 -1.77 28.57
CA VAL A 64 -15.48 -2.91 29.14
C VAL A 64 -15.31 -2.79 30.66
N SER A 65 -15.40 -1.59 31.26
CA SER A 65 -15.29 -1.43 32.72
C SER A 65 -16.53 -1.83 33.53
N THR A 66 -17.59 -2.41 32.94
CA THR A 66 -18.77 -2.91 33.70
C THR A 66 -18.98 -4.43 33.60
N THR A 67 -18.16 -5.19 32.87
CA THR A 67 -18.23 -6.67 32.91
C THR A 67 -16.86 -7.32 32.75
N ALA A 68 -16.51 -8.15 33.74
CA ALA A 68 -15.40 -9.12 33.80
C ALA A 68 -14.00 -8.51 34.05
N ASP A 69 -13.24 -8.80 35.11
CA ASP A 69 -13.16 -9.98 35.98
C ASP A 69 -13.48 -11.29 35.25
N SER A 70 -12.64 -11.61 34.27
CA SER A 70 -12.42 -12.98 33.84
C SER A 70 -11.11 -13.03 33.05
N ASP A 71 -10.10 -13.60 33.70
CA ASP A 71 -8.86 -14.08 33.11
C ASP A 71 -9.12 -14.81 31.78
N ALA A 72 -8.49 -14.34 30.71
CA ALA A 72 -8.23 -15.14 29.50
C ALA A 72 -7.16 -14.44 28.66
N GLU A 73 -5.90 -14.76 28.92
CA GLU A 73 -4.77 -14.56 28.00
C GLU A 73 -4.97 -15.41 26.73
N PRO A 74 -4.93 -14.85 25.51
CA PRO A 74 -4.69 -15.62 24.31
C PRO A 74 -3.24 -15.42 23.86
N VAL A 75 -2.41 -16.37 24.31
CA VAL A 75 -1.27 -16.99 23.60
C VAL A 75 -0.76 -16.28 22.33
N GLU A 76 0.49 -15.82 22.48
CA GLU A 76 1.47 -15.56 21.43
C GLU A 76 1.58 -16.69 20.38
N ASP A 77 2.14 -16.30 19.23
CA ASP A 77 2.88 -17.14 18.29
C ASP A 77 2.09 -17.80 17.13
N ILE A 78 1.91 -17.02 16.06
CA ILE A 78 1.63 -17.53 14.71
C ILE A 78 2.85 -17.32 13.81
N ALA A 79 3.82 -18.23 13.99
CA ALA A 79 4.41 -19.04 12.92
C ALA A 79 4.77 -18.32 11.62
N HIS A 80 6.00 -17.80 11.62
CA HIS A 80 7.04 -17.99 10.59
C HIS A 80 6.62 -18.85 9.38
N ILE A 81 6.12 -18.19 8.32
CA ILE A 81 5.92 -18.78 7.00
C ILE A 81 7.25 -18.68 6.25
N GLU A 82 8.11 -19.67 6.43
CA GLU A 82 9.13 -20.00 5.43
C GLU A 82 8.61 -21.17 4.61
N THR A 83 8.21 -20.90 3.38
CA THR A 83 7.96 -21.93 2.37
C THR A 83 9.29 -22.32 1.74
N PRO A 84 9.81 -23.55 1.91
CA PRO A 84 10.85 -24.09 1.06
C PRO A 84 10.15 -24.65 -0.19
N VAL A 85 9.96 -23.80 -1.20
CA VAL A 85 9.73 -24.26 -2.57
C VAL A 85 11.10 -24.28 -3.23
N ASP A 86 11.75 -25.44 -3.19
CA ASP A 86 12.72 -25.90 -4.19
C ASP A 86 13.22 -27.30 -3.81
N ALA A 87 12.49 -28.32 -4.26
CA ALA A 87 12.99 -29.67 -4.51
C ALA A 87 11.97 -30.40 -5.38
N ILE A 88 11.90 -30.03 -6.65
CA ILE A 88 11.39 -30.92 -7.70
C ILE A 88 12.51 -31.93 -7.93
N ASP A 89 12.39 -33.10 -7.30
CA ASP A 89 13.19 -34.28 -7.62
C ASP A 89 12.25 -35.26 -8.31
N ASP A 90 12.28 -35.25 -9.64
CA ASP A 90 11.62 -36.24 -10.51
C ASP A 90 12.41 -37.55 -10.43
N ASP A 91 12.22 -38.33 -9.37
CA ASP A 91 12.60 -39.75 -9.29
C ASP A 91 11.36 -40.62 -9.47
N ALA A 92 10.88 -40.69 -10.71
CA ALA A 92 9.90 -41.69 -11.14
C ALA A 92 10.62 -42.81 -11.90
N THR A 93 11.27 -43.67 -11.12
CA THR A 93 11.19 -45.14 -11.21
C THR A 93 10.84 -45.75 -12.56
N ASP A 94 11.87 -46.40 -13.12
CA ASP A 94 11.83 -47.45 -14.12
C ASP A 94 10.61 -48.37 -13.98
N THR A 95 9.73 -48.35 -14.99
CA THR A 95 8.66 -49.33 -15.15
C THR A 95 8.63 -49.82 -16.60
N ASN A 96 9.07 -51.07 -16.77
CA ASN A 96 8.85 -52.01 -17.88
C ASN A 96 8.88 -51.46 -19.33
N ALA A 97 9.74 -52.00 -20.20
CA ALA A 97 9.43 -53.15 -21.04
C ALA A 97 10.74 -53.53 -21.75
N SER A 98 11.30 -54.73 -21.61
CA SER A 98 10.87 -55.97 -22.28
C SER A 98 10.41 -55.76 -23.73
N LEU A 99 11.14 -56.40 -24.65
CA LEU A 99 10.77 -56.83 -26.01
C LEU A 99 11.48 -56.09 -27.17
N ALA A 100 12.16 -56.95 -27.95
CA ALA A 100 12.76 -56.79 -29.28
C ALA A 100 14.19 -56.24 -29.37
#